data_AF-A0A1Q6WNI9-F1
#
_entry.id   AF-A0A1Q6WNI9-F1
#
_cell.length_a   1.000
_cell.length_b   1.000
_cell.length_c   1.000
_cell.angle_alpha   90.00
_cell.angle_beta   90.00
_cell.angle_gamma   90.00
#
_symmetry.space_group_name_H-M   'P 1'
#
loop_
_entity.id
_entity.type
_entity.pdbx_description
1 polymer ?
#
loop_
_entity_poly.entity_id
_entity_poly.type
_entity_poly.pdbx_seq_one_letter_code
_entity_poly.pdbx_strand_id
1 'polypeptide(L)'
;MEFHEKVKIEMVCSEPFVEPCIKAILSAARTGEVGDGKIFVQAIERVIRIRTGELDNAALTAVNADEVQRAALKSAQHAGATAGEEDA
;
A
#
# COMPACT_ATOMS: atom_id res chain seq x y z
N MET A 1 -5.38 -14.13 -29.40
CA MET A 1 -5.26 -13.30 -28.19
C MET A 1 -4.00 -12.48 -28.35
N GLU A 2 -4.15 -11.18 -28.45
CA GLU A 2 -3.04 -10.24 -28.54
C GLU A 2 -2.61 -9.89 -27.11
N PHE A 3 -1.34 -10.13 -26.77
CA PHE A 3 -0.79 -9.77 -25.48
C PHE A 3 -0.13 -8.42 -25.62
N HIS A 4 -0.62 -7.43 -24.87
CA HIS A 4 0.04 -6.13 -24.77
C HIS A 4 1.08 -6.17 -23.67
N GLU A 5 2.22 -5.53 -23.90
CA GLU A 5 3.27 -5.39 -22.88
C GLU A 5 2.74 -4.65 -21.65
N LYS A 6 3.06 -5.19 -20.47
CA LYS A 6 2.70 -4.63 -19.17
C LYS A 6 3.88 -4.72 -18.23
N VAL A 7 4.01 -3.74 -17.35
CA VAL A 7 5.01 -3.75 -16.28
C VAL A 7 4.38 -4.35 -15.03
N LYS A 8 5.04 -5.35 -14.44
CA LYS A 8 4.69 -5.87 -13.11
C LYS A 8 5.50 -5.11 -12.06
N ILE A 9 4.80 -4.50 -11.11
CA ILE A 9 5.41 -3.86 -9.93
C ILE A 9 5.18 -4.78 -8.73
N GLU A 10 6.26 -5.11 -8.02
CA GLU A 10 6.20 -5.84 -6.75
C GLU A 10 6.76 -4.95 -5.66
N MET A 11 5.95 -4.72 -4.62
CA MET A 11 6.32 -3.91 -3.47
C MET A 11 5.77 -4.51 -2.19
N VAL A 12 6.50 -4.29 -1.11
CA VAL A 12 6.10 -4.66 0.25
C VAL A 12 6.03 -3.38 1.07
N CYS A 13 4.94 -3.20 1.80
CA CYS A 13 4.74 -2.08 2.70
C CYS A 13 4.12 -2.57 4.01
N SER A 14 4.23 -1.79 5.08
CA SER A 14 3.57 -2.11 6.34
C SER A 14 2.08 -1.81 6.27
N GLU A 15 1.29 -2.45 7.13
CA GLU A 15 -0.18 -2.37 7.15
C GLU A 15 -0.75 -0.94 6.98
N PRO A 16 -0.23 0.10 7.68
CA PRO A 16 -0.77 1.46 7.54
C PRO A 16 -0.60 2.08 6.15
N PHE A 17 0.26 1.52 5.31
CA PHE A 17 0.55 2.00 3.96
C PHE A 17 -0.20 1.26 2.86
N VAL A 18 -0.84 0.12 3.15
CA VAL A 18 -1.54 -0.68 2.13
C VAL A 18 -2.58 0.17 1.39
N GLU A 19 -3.51 0.78 2.12
CA GLU A 19 -4.56 1.62 1.54
C GLU A 19 -4.02 2.88 0.85
N PRO A 20 -3.10 3.67 1.45
CA PRO A 20 -2.43 4.77 0.75
C PRO A 20 -1.75 4.35 -0.56
N CYS A 21 -1.04 3.22 -0.58
CA CYS A 21 -0.35 2.72 -1.78
C CYS A 21 -1.35 2.34 -2.88
N ILE A 22 -2.42 1.61 -2.54
CA ILE A 22 -3.47 1.24 -3.50
C ILE A 22 -4.08 2.50 -4.12
N LYS A 23 -4.45 3.49 -3.30
CA LYS A 23 -5.04 4.76 -3.77
C LYS A 23 -4.10 5.52 -4.69
N ALA A 24 -2.82 5.61 -4.33
CA ALA A 24 -1.82 6.28 -5.17
C ALA A 24 -1.67 5.59 -6.54
N ILE A 25 -1.54 4.26 -6.56
CA ILE A 25 -1.43 3.49 -7.81
C ILE A 25 -2.69 3.67 -8.67
N LEU A 26 -3.88 3.55 -8.07
CA LEU A 26 -5.15 3.75 -8.78
C LEU A 26 -5.24 5.14 -9.40
N SER A 27 -4.87 6.19 -8.65
CA SER A 27 -4.92 7.57 -9.16
C SER A 27 -3.94 7.83 -10.31
N ALA A 28 -2.78 7.16 -10.31
CA ALA A 28 -1.72 7.41 -11.28
C ALA A 28 -1.86 6.54 -12.54
N ALA A 29 -2.33 5.30 -12.40
CA ALA A 29 -2.34 4.32 -13.48
C ALA A 29 -3.68 4.21 -14.24
N ARG A 30 -4.79 4.69 -13.66
CA ARG A 30 -6.12 4.56 -14.26
C ARG A 30 -6.32 5.56 -15.40
N THR A 31 -6.58 5.06 -16.61
CA THR A 31 -7.05 5.89 -17.73
C THR A 31 -8.56 5.78 -17.95
N GLY A 32 -9.19 4.74 -17.40
CA GLY A 32 -10.61 4.45 -17.59
C GLY A 32 -10.90 3.46 -18.72
N GLU A 33 -9.86 2.98 -19.40
CA GLU A 33 -9.98 2.08 -20.54
C GLU A 33 -9.71 0.62 -20.14
N VAL A 34 -10.13 -0.32 -20.99
CA VAL A 34 -9.83 -1.73 -20.79
C VAL A 34 -8.33 -1.96 -20.89
N GLY A 35 -7.74 -2.53 -19.83
CA GLY A 35 -6.32 -2.88 -19.80
C GLY A 35 -5.47 -2.05 -18.82
N ASP A 36 -6.07 -1.18 -18.01
CA ASP A 36 -5.41 -0.43 -16.90
C ASP A 36 -4.67 -1.35 -15.91
N GLY A 37 -5.06 -2.62 -15.82
CA GLY A 37 -4.36 -3.65 -15.05
C GLY A 37 -5.14 -4.11 -13.83
N LYS A 38 -4.45 -4.73 -12.88
CA LYS A 38 -4.98 -5.24 -11.62
C LYS A 38 -3.97 -5.03 -10.52
N ILE A 39 -4.46 -4.80 -9.31
CA ILE A 39 -3.65 -4.76 -8.08
C ILE A 39 -4.01 -6.01 -7.28
N PHE A 40 -2.98 -6.74 -6.84
CA PHE A 40 -3.14 -7.88 -5.94
C PHE A 40 -2.50 -7.54 -4.61
N VAL A 41 -3.22 -7.81 -3.51
CA VAL A 41 -2.73 -7.62 -2.16
C VAL A 41 -2.54 -9.01 -1.55
N GLN A 42 -1.35 -9.28 -1.03
CA GLN A 42 -1.00 -10.56 -0.43
C GLN A 42 -0.33 -10.31 0.93
N ALA A 43 -0.71 -11.11 1.93
CA ALA A 43 -0.09 -11.04 3.24
C ALA A 43 1.35 -11.56 3.19
N ILE A 44 2.27 -10.83 3.81
CA ILE A 44 3.67 -11.23 3.97
C ILE A 44 3.88 -11.58 5.45
N GLU A 45 4.26 -12.84 5.71
CA GLU A 45 4.44 -13.33 7.07
C GLU A 45 5.69 -12.75 7.76
N ARG A 46 6.76 -12.49 6.99
CA ARG A 46 8.03 -12.00 7.54
C ARG A 46 8.83 -11.18 6.55
N VAL A 47 9.48 -10.13 7.04
CA VAL A 47 10.43 -9.32 6.28
C VAL A 47 11.76 -9.25 7.03
N ILE A 48 12.88 -9.37 6.33
CA ILE A 48 14.22 -9.29 6.93
C ILE A 48 15.11 -8.38 6.09
N ARG A 49 15.69 -7.34 6.70
CA ARG A 49 16.69 -6.51 6.04
C ARG A 49 18.07 -7.16 6.17
N ILE A 50 18.57 -7.70 5.07
CA ILE A 50 19.85 -8.46 5.03
C ILE A 50 21.00 -7.72 5.71
N ARG A 51 21.15 -6.41 5.45
CA ARG A 51 22.29 -5.62 5.95
C ARG A 51 22.31 -5.46 7.47
N THR A 52 21.16 -5.32 8.11
CA THR A 52 21.05 -4.96 9.54
C THR A 52 20.47 -6.08 10.39
N GLY A 53 19.83 -7.07 9.77
CA GLY A 53 19.06 -8.10 10.48
C GLY A 53 17.73 -7.59 11.04
N GLU A 54 17.33 -6.35 10.76
CA GLU A 54 16.04 -5.80 11.17
C GLU A 54 14.89 -6.64 10.61
N LEU A 55 13.84 -6.81 11.40
CA LEU A 55 12.68 -7.62 11.08
C LEU A 55 11.45 -6.75 10.84
N ASP A 56 10.57 -7.24 9.95
CA ASP A 56 9.20 -6.77 9.74
C ASP A 56 9.10 -5.24 9.58
N ASN A 57 8.37 -4.57 10.47
CA ASN A 57 8.19 -3.12 10.40
C ASN A 57 9.52 -2.35 10.45
N ALA A 58 10.51 -2.81 11.23
CA ALA A 58 11.83 -2.16 11.27
C ALA A 58 12.57 -2.32 9.94
N ALA A 59 12.37 -3.45 9.24
CA ALA A 59 12.93 -3.67 7.91
C ALA A 59 12.27 -2.80 6.83
N LEU A 60 10.97 -2.51 6.98
CA LEU A 60 10.16 -1.74 6.03
C LEU A 60 10.17 -0.22 6.27
N THR A 61 10.59 0.23 7.44
CA THR A 61 10.68 1.66 7.74
C THR A 61 11.77 2.29 6.86
N ALA A 62 11.38 3.23 5.99
CA ALA A 62 12.34 3.95 5.17
C ALA A 62 13.19 4.85 6.08
N VAL A 63 14.48 4.99 5.78
CA VAL A 63 15.44 5.80 6.56
C VAL A 63 15.10 7.31 6.53
N ASN A 64 14.04 7.68 5.82
CA ASN A 64 13.58 9.04 5.51
C ASN A 64 12.06 9.19 5.78
N ALA A 65 11.42 8.23 6.46
CA ALA A 65 9.95 8.04 6.46
C ALA A 65 9.14 9.04 7.29
N ASP A 66 9.75 9.97 8.03
CA ASP A 66 9.06 10.73 9.07
C ASP A 66 7.86 11.53 8.57
N GLU A 67 7.90 12.07 7.35
CA GLU A 67 6.80 12.87 6.80
C GLU A 67 5.67 12.00 6.23
N VAL A 68 6.03 10.99 5.43
CA VAL A 68 5.06 10.10 4.76
C VAL A 68 4.35 9.22 5.79
N GLN A 69 5.08 8.73 6.81
CA GLN A 69 4.51 7.92 7.88
C GLN A 69 3.56 8.73 8.77
N ARG A 70 3.87 10.00 9.06
CA ARG A 70 2.94 10.89 9.77
C ARG A 70 1.67 11.15 8.97
N ALA A 71 1.77 11.37 7.66
CA ALA A 71 0.59 11.57 6.80
C ALA A 71 -0.28 10.30 6.73
N ALA A 72 0.34 9.13 6.54
CA ALA A 72 -0.36 7.84 6.52
C ALA A 72 -1.05 7.54 7.86
N LEU A 73 -0.36 7.68 9.00
CA LEU A 73 -0.94 7.46 10.32
C LEU A 73 -2.09 8.42 10.64
N LYS A 74 -1.97 9.71 10.26
CA LYS A 74 -3.08 10.65 10.39
C LYS A 74 -4.29 10.18 9.58
N SER A 75 -4.09 9.73 8.35
CA SER A 75 -5.21 9.24 7.52
C SER A 75 -5.86 7.96 8.07
N ALA A 76 -5.08 7.06 8.66
CA ALA A 76 -5.59 5.84 9.31
C ALA A 76 -6.41 6.15 10.58
N GLN A 77 -6.01 7.15 11.36
CA GLN A 77 -6.73 7.57 12.58
C GLN A 77 -8.13 8.15 12.31
N HIS A 78 -8.38 8.71 11.12
CA HIS A 78 -9.68 9.29 10.77
C HIS A 78 -10.64 8.27 10.11
N ALA A 79 -10.13 7.14 9.60
CA ALA A 79 -10.96 6.10 8.99
C ALA A 79 -11.69 5.19 10.02
N GLY A 80 -11.26 5.20 11.28
CA GLY A 80 -11.87 4.40 12.36
C GLY A 80 -13.13 5.00 13.01
N ALA A 81 -13.61 6.17 12.57
CA ALA A 81 -14.71 6.89 13.21
C ALA A 81 -16.08 6.79 12.51
N THR A 82 -16.22 6.05 11.40
CA THR A 82 -17.45 6.00 10.60
C THR A 82 -18.08 4.61 10.50
N ALA A 83 -17.99 3.79 11.56
CA ALA A 83 -18.58 2.45 11.61
C ALA A 83 -19.60 2.29 12.75
N GLY A 84 -20.47 3.29 12.93
CA GLY A 84 -21.51 3.22 13.95
C GLY A 84 -22.52 4.36 13.85
N GLU A 85 -23.31 4.41 12.77
CA GLU A 85 -24.62 5.06 12.70
C GLU A 85 -25.20 4.83 11.30
N GLU A 86 -25.94 3.73 11.12
CA GLU A 86 -27.02 3.57 10.12
C GLU A 86 -27.59 2.15 10.28
N ASP A 87 -28.40 1.96 11.32
CA ASP A 87 -29.49 0.98 11.37
C ASP A 87 -30.36 1.33 12.59
N ALA A 88 -31.27 2.29 12.40
CA ALA A 88 -32.40 2.61 13.27
C ALA A 88 -33.59 3.06 12.42
#